data_AF-A0A6G1LCV1-F1
#
_entry.id   AF-A0A6G1LCV1-F1
#
_cell.length_a   1.000
_cell.length_b   1.000
_cell.length_c   1.000
_cell.angle_alpha   90.00
_cell.angle_beta   90.00
_cell.angle_gamma   90.00
#
_symmetry.space_group_name_H-M   'P 1'
#
loop_
_entity.id
_entity.type
_entity.pdbx_description
1 polymer ?
#
loop_
_entity_poly.entity_id
_entity_poly.type
_entity_poly.pdbx_seq_one_letter_code
_entity_poly.pdbx_strand_id
1 'polypeptide(L)'
;MDTSPQLHPILQKMASTDPTALPTPSKCTADFCLIPLGTPTPSVSAEIARVQRLLKASGIKYSMHSAGTTIEGSWTQCMTLIGQCHTLLHANGVLRIQSDIRVGSRTDKAQGFEEKVRAVERLLAMDGEEGGE
;
A
#
# COMPACT_ATOMS: atom_id res chain seq x y z
N MET A 1 -9.54 -11.22 8.04
CA MET A 1 -9.46 -12.47 8.83
C MET A 1 -8.06 -13.02 8.70
N ASP A 2 -7.62 -13.84 9.66
CA ASP A 2 -6.38 -14.59 9.53
C ASP A 2 -6.45 -15.49 8.27
N THR A 3 -5.38 -15.56 7.48
CA THR A 3 -5.28 -16.41 6.28
C THR A 3 -4.16 -17.44 6.44
N SER A 4 -3.89 -17.82 7.70
CA SER A 4 -2.86 -18.79 8.07
C SER A 4 -3.06 -20.15 7.37
N PRO A 5 -1.98 -20.94 7.17
CA PRO A 5 -2.03 -22.23 6.44
C PRO A 5 -3.09 -23.22 6.94
N GLN A 6 -3.47 -23.13 8.22
CA GLN A 6 -4.48 -23.99 8.85
C GLN A 6 -5.90 -23.74 8.30
N LEU A 7 -6.16 -22.57 7.71
CA LEU A 7 -7.45 -22.19 7.13
C LEU A 7 -7.58 -22.55 5.65
N HIS A 8 -6.52 -23.10 5.04
CA HIS A 8 -6.48 -23.39 3.60
C HIS A 8 -7.64 -24.26 3.10
N PRO A 9 -8.04 -25.36 3.77
CA PRO A 9 -9.16 -26.19 3.30
C PRO A 9 -10.50 -25.45 3.34
N ILE A 10 -10.69 -24.58 4.34
CA ILE A 10 -11.90 -23.76 4.49
C ILE A 10 -11.97 -22.73 3.37
N LEU A 11 -10.86 -22.02 3.12
CA LEU A 11 -10.78 -21.03 2.05
C LEU A 11 -10.97 -21.66 0.67
N GLN A 12 -10.45 -22.87 0.43
CA GLN A 12 -10.69 -23.60 -0.82
C GLN A 12 -12.18 -23.97 -1.00
N LYS A 13 -12.84 -24.45 0.05
CA LYS A 13 -14.27 -24.77 0.01
C LYS A 13 -15.11 -23.51 -0.21
N MET A 14 -14.76 -22.38 0.41
CA MET A 14 -15.43 -21.11 0.18
C MET A 14 -15.24 -20.67 -1.28
N ALA A 15 -14.02 -20.73 -1.81
CA ALA A 15 -13.72 -20.36 -3.19
C ALA A 15 -14.52 -21.16 -4.23
N SER A 16 -14.85 -22.43 -3.94
CA SER A 16 -15.66 -23.26 -4.83
C SER A 16 -17.17 -23.10 -4.64
N THR A 17 -17.63 -22.74 -3.44
CA THR A 17 -19.07 -22.68 -3.12
C THR A 17 -19.66 -21.28 -3.27
N ASP A 18 -18.96 -20.28 -2.75
CA ASP A 18 -19.31 -18.86 -2.84
C ASP A 18 -18.02 -18.01 -2.83
N PRO A 19 -17.42 -17.74 -4.00
CA PRO A 19 -16.19 -16.97 -4.07
C PRO A 19 -16.36 -15.52 -3.64
N THR A 20 -17.58 -14.98 -3.56
CA THR A 20 -17.83 -13.58 -3.16
C THR A 20 -17.71 -13.36 -1.66
N ALA A 21 -17.80 -14.44 -0.86
CA ALA A 21 -17.67 -14.42 0.58
C ALA A 21 -16.23 -14.56 1.08
N LEU A 22 -15.23 -14.62 0.18
CA LEU A 22 -13.83 -14.78 0.58
C LEU A 22 -13.33 -13.57 1.39
N PRO A 23 -12.62 -13.80 2.52
CA PRO A 23 -12.03 -12.72 3.27
C PRO A 23 -10.83 -12.14 2.53
N THR A 24 -10.55 -10.86 2.79
CA THR A 24 -9.31 -10.22 2.34
C THR A 24 -8.13 -10.59 3.26
N PRO A 25 -6.88 -10.48 2.77
CA PRO A 25 -5.69 -10.72 3.57
C PRO A 25 -5.66 -9.88 4.86
N SER A 26 -5.17 -10.48 5.96
CA SER A 26 -5.08 -9.82 7.27
C SER A 26 -4.14 -8.61 7.26
N LYS A 27 -3.12 -8.62 6.40
CA LYS A 27 -2.13 -7.56 6.24
C LYS A 27 -1.73 -7.39 4.77
N CYS A 28 -1.40 -6.16 4.39
CA CYS A 28 -0.76 -5.87 3.12
C CYS A 28 0.20 -4.67 3.24
N THR A 29 1.10 -4.59 2.27
CA THR A 29 1.82 -3.37 1.93
C THR A 29 1.24 -2.87 0.61
N ALA A 30 0.77 -1.63 0.59
CA ALA A 30 0.24 -0.99 -0.62
C ALA A 30 1.07 0.24 -0.93
N ASP A 31 1.66 0.27 -2.12
CA ASP A 31 2.27 1.46 -2.69
C ASP A 31 1.28 2.10 -3.66
N PHE A 32 0.95 3.37 -3.44
CA PHE A 32 -0.01 4.07 -4.28
C PHE A 32 0.52 5.40 -4.80
N CYS A 33 0.20 5.70 -6.05
CA CYS A 33 0.42 6.99 -6.70
C CYS A 33 -0.93 7.61 -7.03
N LEU A 34 -1.25 8.75 -6.42
CA LEU A 34 -2.51 9.46 -6.63
C LEU A 34 -2.28 10.64 -7.57
N ILE A 35 -3.04 10.69 -8.66
CA ILE A 35 -2.85 11.63 -9.78
C ILE A 35 -4.14 12.43 -9.99
N PRO A 36 -4.22 13.67 -9.50
CA PRO A 36 -5.28 14.61 -9.86
C PRO A 36 -5.26 14.91 -11.35
N LEU A 37 -6.42 14.90 -12.00
CA LEU A 37 -6.57 15.16 -13.43
C LEU A 37 -7.48 16.37 -13.65
N GLY A 38 -7.12 17.21 -14.63
CA GLY A 38 -7.90 18.40 -14.99
C GLY A 38 -7.77 19.56 -13.97
N THR A 39 -6.68 19.59 -13.20
CA THR A 39 -6.37 20.73 -12.33
C THR A 39 -6.01 21.97 -13.16
N PRO A 40 -6.23 23.20 -12.64
CA PRO A 40 -5.89 24.44 -13.37
C PRO A 40 -4.40 24.59 -13.68
N THR A 41 -3.54 23.89 -12.95
CA THR A 41 -2.09 23.90 -13.14
C THR A 41 -1.51 22.49 -13.18
N PRO A 42 -0.34 22.28 -13.84
CA PRO A 42 0.36 20.99 -13.82
C PRO A 42 0.87 20.56 -12.43
N SER A 43 1.11 21.52 -11.52
CA SER A 43 1.56 21.21 -10.16
C SER A 43 0.41 20.61 -9.35
N VAL A 44 0.71 19.51 -8.65
CA VAL A 44 -0.23 18.80 -7.76
C VAL A 44 0.29 18.68 -6.32
N SER A 45 1.35 19.42 -5.99
CA SER A 45 2.05 19.31 -4.70
C SER A 45 1.17 19.67 -3.51
N ALA A 46 0.22 20.59 -3.67
CA ALA A 46 -0.73 20.98 -2.63
C ALA A 46 -1.70 19.84 -2.27
N GLU A 47 -2.18 19.12 -3.28
CA GLU A 47 -3.04 17.94 -3.16
C GLU A 47 -2.28 16.81 -2.46
N ILE A 48 -1.06 16.52 -2.90
CA ILE A 48 -0.23 15.49 -2.26
C ILE A 48 0.08 15.86 -0.81
N ALA A 49 0.38 17.12 -0.50
CA ALA A 49 0.60 17.56 0.88
C ALA A 49 -0.65 17.35 1.77
N ARG A 50 -1.87 17.49 1.23
CA ARG A 50 -3.12 17.18 1.96
C ARG A 50 -3.25 15.68 2.23
N VAL A 51 -2.95 14.85 1.24
CA VAL A 51 -2.89 13.39 1.40
C VAL A 51 -1.92 12.99 2.51
N GLN A 52 -0.70 13.53 2.51
CA GLN A 52 0.29 13.23 3.55
C GLN A 52 -0.16 13.64 4.96
N ARG A 53 -0.87 14.77 5.11
CA ARG A 53 -1.44 15.17 6.40
C ARG A 53 -2.52 14.19 6.88
N LEU A 54 -3.35 13.66 5.97
CA LEU A 54 -4.34 12.63 6.29
C LEU A 54 -3.68 11.33 6.73
N LEU A 55 -2.65 10.87 6.01
CA LEU A 55 -1.88 9.66 6.39
C LEU A 55 -1.23 9.82 7.76
N LYS A 56 -0.67 10.99 8.05
CA LYS A 56 -0.11 11.29 9.38
C LYS A 56 -1.19 11.24 10.47
N ALA A 57 -2.36 11.82 10.22
CA ALA A 57 -3.47 11.85 11.17
C ALA A 57 -4.10 10.47 11.41
N SER A 58 -4.08 9.57 10.42
CA SER A 58 -4.63 8.21 10.55
C SER A 58 -3.77 7.28 11.42
N GLY A 59 -2.50 7.64 11.65
CA GLY A 59 -1.56 6.81 12.40
C GLY A 59 -1.13 5.54 11.67
N ILE A 60 -1.44 5.40 10.37
CA ILE A 60 -0.95 4.27 9.58
C ILE A 60 0.58 4.36 9.46
N LYS A 61 1.27 3.22 9.38
CA LYS A 61 2.69 3.23 9.02
C LYS A 61 2.81 3.56 7.53
N TYR A 62 3.57 4.59 7.18
CA TYR A 62 3.75 5.01 5.79
C TYR A 62 5.15 5.57 5.51
N SER A 63 5.52 5.58 4.23
CA SER A 63 6.74 6.22 3.72
C SER A 63 6.45 6.86 2.37
N MET A 64 6.63 8.17 2.27
CA MET A 64 6.52 8.91 1.01
C MET A 64 7.85 8.83 0.24
N HIS A 65 7.76 8.73 -1.07
CA HIS A 65 8.91 8.83 -1.98
C HIS A 65 8.51 9.60 -3.25
N SER A 66 9.43 9.75 -4.19
CA SER A 66 9.24 10.60 -5.38
C SER A 66 8.07 10.19 -6.30
N ALA A 67 7.67 8.92 -6.26
CA ALA A 67 6.70 8.33 -7.20
C ALA A 67 5.42 7.82 -6.53
N GLY A 68 5.21 8.11 -5.24
CA GLY A 68 4.07 7.59 -4.52
C GLY A 68 4.24 7.61 -3.01
N THR A 69 3.39 6.83 -2.34
CA THR A 69 3.47 6.60 -0.91
C THR A 69 3.16 5.15 -0.61
N THR A 70 4.06 4.51 0.11
CA THR A 70 3.88 3.16 0.60
C THR A 70 3.22 3.20 1.97
N ILE A 71 2.16 2.42 2.17
CA ILE A 71 1.44 2.25 3.44
C ILE A 71 1.41 0.78 3.85
N GLU A 72 1.33 0.53 5.15
CA GLU A 72 1.26 -0.82 5.73
C GLU A 72 0.17 -0.91 6.79
N GLY A 73 -0.64 -1.97 6.72
CA GLY A 73 -1.77 -2.18 7.61
C GLY A 73 -2.58 -3.41 7.21
N SER A 74 -3.82 -3.50 7.70
CA SER A 74 -4.77 -4.49 7.17
C SER A 74 -5.22 -4.12 5.76
N TRP A 75 -5.64 -5.11 4.96
CA TRP A 75 -6.15 -4.85 3.61
C TRP A 75 -7.24 -3.77 3.61
N THR A 76 -8.24 -3.93 4.48
CA THR A 76 -9.34 -2.99 4.61
C THR A 76 -8.85 -1.61 5.02
N GLN A 77 -7.97 -1.51 6.02
CA GLN A 77 -7.44 -0.21 6.46
C GLN A 77 -6.70 0.52 5.34
N CYS A 78 -5.84 -0.18 4.59
CA CYS A 78 -5.09 0.40 3.48
C CYS A 78 -6.03 0.90 2.38
N MET A 79 -6.96 0.06 1.90
CA MET A 79 -7.86 0.43 0.80
C MET A 79 -8.87 1.51 1.21
N THR A 80 -9.38 1.45 2.44
CA THR A 80 -10.23 2.51 2.99
C THR A 80 -9.49 3.85 3.03
N LEU A 81 -8.25 3.86 3.50
CA LEU A 81 -7.48 5.10 3.62
C LEU A 81 -7.15 5.69 2.23
N ILE A 82 -6.84 4.85 1.23
CA ILE A 82 -6.68 5.30 -0.16
C ILE A 82 -7.98 5.93 -0.68
N GLY A 83 -9.14 5.32 -0.43
CA GLY A 83 -10.44 5.91 -0.78
C GLY A 83 -10.75 7.22 -0.05
N GLN A 84 -10.32 7.35 1.21
CA GLN A 84 -10.41 8.61 1.96
C GLN A 84 -9.52 9.70 1.36
N CYS A 85 -8.33 9.36 0.85
CA CYS A 85 -7.48 10.30 0.12
C CYS A 85 -8.20 10.85 -1.14
N HIS A 86 -8.91 10.00 -1.89
CA HIS A 86 -9.73 10.45 -3.02
C HIS A 86 -10.83 11.40 -2.57
N THR A 87 -11.59 10.99 -1.55
CA THR A 87 -12.69 11.78 -0.98
C THR A 87 -12.21 13.16 -0.50
N LEU A 88 -11.06 13.21 0.18
CA LEU A 88 -10.44 14.44 0.65
C LEU A 88 -10.13 15.40 -0.50
N LEU A 89 -9.62 14.89 -1.62
CA LEU A 89 -9.28 15.74 -2.76
C LEU A 89 -10.51 16.17 -3.56
N HIS A 90 -11.51 15.31 -3.69
CA HIS A 90 -12.81 15.69 -4.24
C HIS A 90 -13.48 16.80 -3.42
N ALA A 91 -13.43 16.71 -2.09
CA ALA A 91 -13.92 17.77 -1.20
C ALA A 91 -13.18 19.11 -1.36
N ASN A 92 -11.98 19.09 -1.96
CA ASN A 92 -11.18 20.27 -2.27
C ASN A 92 -11.24 20.70 -3.74
N GLY A 93 -12.22 20.19 -4.50
CA GLY A 93 -12.50 20.63 -5.87
C GLY A 93 -11.79 19.85 -6.98
N VAL A 94 -11.01 18.81 -6.66
CA VAL A 94 -10.45 17.93 -7.69
C VAL A 94 -11.59 17.09 -8.28
N LEU A 95 -11.88 17.25 -9.56
CA LEU A 95 -13.03 16.58 -10.18
C LEU A 95 -12.73 15.13 -10.58
N ARG A 96 -11.48 14.83 -10.94
CA ARG A 96 -11.07 13.50 -11.39
C ARG A 96 -9.73 13.13 -10.78
N ILE A 97 -9.63 11.90 -10.29
CA ILE A 97 -8.42 11.33 -9.72
C ILE A 97 -8.20 9.98 -10.39
N GLN A 98 -6.98 9.74 -10.86
CA GLN A 98 -6.50 8.42 -11.21
C GLN A 98 -5.55 7.95 -10.11
N SER A 99 -5.52 6.64 -9.83
CA SER A 99 -4.49 6.09 -8.95
C SER A 99 -3.92 4.80 -9.51
N ASP A 100 -2.62 4.66 -9.38
CA ASP A 100 -1.91 3.39 -9.53
C ASP A 100 -1.68 2.80 -8.14
N ILE A 101 -1.98 1.52 -7.95
CA ILE A 101 -1.82 0.83 -6.67
C ILE A 101 -1.14 -0.50 -6.91
N ARG A 102 0.06 -0.66 -6.34
CA ARG A 102 0.75 -1.95 -6.23
C ARG A 102 0.59 -2.45 -4.81
N VAL A 103 -0.15 -3.54 -4.63
CA VAL A 103 -0.41 -4.13 -3.31
C VAL A 103 0.11 -5.55 -3.24
N GLY A 104 0.79 -5.88 -2.14
CA GLY A 104 1.30 -7.22 -1.88
C GLY A 104 0.88 -7.72 -0.50
N SER A 105 0.56 -9.00 -0.43
CA SER A 105 0.31 -9.76 0.79
C SER A 105 1.08 -11.08 0.73
N ARG A 106 1.42 -11.64 1.89
CA ARG A 106 2.10 -12.93 2.01
C ARG A 106 1.62 -13.65 3.27
N THR A 107 1.68 -14.97 3.29
CA THR A 107 1.18 -15.82 4.41
C THR A 107 2.29 -16.55 5.16
N ASP A 108 3.52 -16.53 4.64
CA ASP A 108 4.67 -17.26 5.19
C ASP A 108 5.41 -16.51 6.30
N LYS A 109 5.43 -15.17 6.27
CA LYS A 109 6.00 -14.32 7.34
C LYS A 109 5.40 -12.93 7.39
N ALA A 110 5.45 -12.30 8.56
CA ALA A 110 5.21 -10.87 8.69
C ALA A 110 6.46 -10.11 8.21
N GLN A 111 6.31 -9.22 7.23
CA GLN A 111 7.40 -8.39 6.73
C GLN A 111 6.86 -7.05 6.26
N GLY A 112 7.42 -5.96 6.80
CA GLY A 112 7.06 -4.60 6.40
C GLY A 112 7.87 -4.05 5.24
N PHE A 113 7.50 -2.86 4.73
CA PHE A 113 8.19 -2.26 3.57
C PHE A 113 9.67 -1.92 3.84
N GLU A 114 10.01 -1.42 5.03
CA GLU A 114 11.40 -1.14 5.41
C GLU A 114 12.25 -2.41 5.45
N GLU A 115 11.66 -3.53 5.90
CA GLU A 115 12.38 -4.79 5.97
C GLU A 115 12.61 -5.38 4.57
N LYS A 116 11.72 -5.10 3.61
CA LYS A 116 11.95 -5.45 2.20
C LYS A 116 13.16 -4.68 1.64
N VAL A 117 13.24 -3.38 1.92
CA VAL A 117 14.38 -2.54 1.50
C VAL A 117 15.67 -3.03 2.17
N ARG A 118 15.67 -3.18 3.50
CA ARG A 118 16.82 -3.69 4.27
C ARG A 118 17.31 -5.06 3.81
N ALA A 119 16.42 -5.93 3.34
CA ALA A 119 16.82 -7.23 2.82
C ALA A 119 17.67 -7.09 1.54
N VAL A 120 17.32 -6.16 0.65
CA VAL A 120 18.10 -5.86 -0.56
C VAL A 120 19.40 -5.15 -0.20
N GLU A 121 19.35 -4.15 0.68
CA GLU A 121 20.54 -3.41 1.13
C GLU A 121 21.61 -4.32 1.74
N ARG A 122 21.21 -5.34 2.51
CA ARG A 122 22.16 -6.33 3.04
C ARG A 122 22.88 -7.12 1.95
N LEU A 123 22.18 -7.52 0.89
CA LEU A 123 22.79 -8.23 -0.22
C LEU A 123 23.77 -7.33 -0.97
N LEU A 124 23.38 -6.08 -1.24
CA LEU A 124 24.26 -5.09 -1.90
C LEU A 124 25.52 -4.78 -1.08
N ALA A 125 25.42 -4.78 0.25
CA ALA A 125 26.59 -4.59 1.11
C ALA A 125 27.57 -5.76 1.02
N MET A 126 27.07 -7.00 0.91
CA MET A 126 27.92 -8.19 0.76
C MET A 126 28.65 -8.20 -0.59
N ASP A 127 28.00 -7.77 -1.68
CA ASP A 127 28.62 -7.66 -3.01
C ASP A 127 29.85 -6.71 -2.99
N GLY A 128 29.81 -5.68 -2.14
CA GLY A 128 30.90 -4.71 -1.99
C GLY A 128 32.10 -5.24 -1.18
N GLU A 129 31.90 -6.27 -0.35
CA GLU A 129 32.97 -6.90 0.43
C GLU A 129 33.74 -7.95 -0.39
N GLU A 130 33.10 -8.61 -1.37
CA GLU A 130 33.73 -9.60 -2.23
C GLU A 130 34.54 -9.00 -3.41
N GLY A 131 34.32 -7.72 -3.74
CA GLY A 131 34.98 -7.03 -4.87
C GLY A 131 36.22 -6.20 -4.50
N GLY A 132 36.70 -6.27 -3.27
CA GLY A 132 37.87 -5.54 -2.77
C GLY A 132 39.12 -6.41 -2.64
N GLU A 133 39.75 -6.78 -3.75
CA GLU A 133 41.16 -7.23 -3.84
C GLU A 133 41.94 -6.35 -4.83
#